data_AF-A0AA43DUS4-F1
#
_entry.id   AF-A0AA43DUS4-F1
#
_cell.length_a   1.000
_cell.length_b   1.000
_cell.length_c   1.000
_cell.angle_alpha   90.00
_cell.angle_beta   90.00
_cell.angle_gamma   90.00
#
_symmetry.space_group_name_H-M   'P 1'
#
loop_
_entity.id
_entity.type
_entity.pdbx_description
1 polymer ?
#
loop_
_entity_poly.entity_id
_entity_poly.type
_entity_poly.pdbx_seq_one_letter_code
_entity_poly.pdbx_strand_id
1 'polypeptide(L)'
;MTIDWSKAPEGTTHCNQHNGVWIKLFSPDGGQYQAWINGCWEMGFGHMNNSYHKRPAKVIIEWNGEGRPPAGTVCEVTPHNTLWGFSEIGTYHCVVLAYHADFVWIDIGVPGVPVATRIDKVDFRPIRTAEQIAADEKRAGIEAIVTAFRYTEGQCTHCLTYSSAERLYDIGVRLQVSQ
;
A
#
# COMPACT_ATOMS: atom_id res chain seq x y z
N MET A 1 -24.13 24.70 -1.42
CA MET A 1 -23.04 24.73 -0.42
C MET A 1 -22.07 23.63 -0.74
N THR A 2 -20.78 23.95 -0.80
CA THR A 2 -19.70 22.96 -0.95
C THR A 2 -19.27 22.53 0.45
N ILE A 3 -19.26 21.22 0.71
CA ILE A 3 -18.92 20.67 2.04
C ILE A 3 -17.39 20.66 2.20
N ASP A 4 -16.87 21.34 3.21
CA ASP A 4 -15.45 21.35 3.56
C ASP A 4 -15.12 20.16 4.48
N TRP A 5 -14.74 19.04 3.88
CA TRP A 5 -14.39 17.81 4.58
C TRP A 5 -13.12 17.89 5.42
N SER A 6 -12.31 18.96 5.31
CA SER A 6 -11.12 19.15 6.14
C SER A 6 -11.45 19.46 7.60
N LYS A 7 -12.66 19.99 7.85
CA LYS A 7 -13.19 20.31 9.18
C LYS A 7 -14.01 19.17 9.79
N ALA A 8 -14.10 18.03 9.10
CA ALA A 8 -14.87 16.90 9.56
C ALA A 8 -14.17 16.22 10.76
N PRO A 9 -14.88 15.97 11.88
CA PRO A 9 -14.37 15.20 13.01
C PRO A 9 -13.90 13.80 12.59
N GLU A 10 -12.98 13.24 13.37
CA GLU A 10 -12.50 11.89 13.13
C GLU A 10 -13.64 10.86 13.23
N GLY A 11 -13.68 9.93 12.27
CA GLY A 11 -14.77 8.96 12.15
C GLY A 11 -16.00 9.47 11.40
N THR A 12 -16.01 10.70 10.89
CA THR A 12 -17.10 11.21 10.04
C THR A 12 -17.22 10.41 8.75
N THR A 13 -18.44 9.93 8.49
CA THR A 13 -18.80 9.15 7.30
C THR A 13 -19.69 9.92 6.33
N HIS A 14 -20.52 10.83 6.84
CA HIS A 14 -21.49 11.59 6.07
C HIS A 14 -21.61 13.02 6.63
N CYS A 15 -22.16 13.93 5.84
CA CYS A 15 -22.47 15.30 6.24
C CYS A 15 -23.84 15.70 5.70
N ASN A 16 -24.66 16.35 6.52
CA ASN A 16 -25.94 16.88 6.09
C ASN A 16 -25.75 18.24 5.39
N GLN A 17 -26.17 18.35 4.14
CA GLN A 17 -25.97 19.56 3.34
C GLN A 17 -26.76 20.78 3.86
N HIS A 18 -27.85 20.57 4.60
CA HIS A 18 -28.74 21.66 5.03
C HIS A 18 -28.31 22.33 6.33
N ASN A 19 -27.81 21.56 7.30
CA ASN A 19 -27.42 22.07 8.61
C ASN A 19 -25.93 21.87 8.93
N GLY A 20 -25.15 21.24 8.04
CA GLY A 20 -23.71 21.02 8.20
C GLY A 20 -23.34 20.01 9.28
N VAL A 21 -24.30 19.27 9.82
CA VAL A 21 -24.04 18.28 10.88
C VAL A 21 -23.25 17.10 10.32
N TRP A 22 -22.16 16.76 11.01
CA TRP A 22 -21.35 15.58 10.70
C TRP A 22 -21.98 14.33 11.29
N ILE A 23 -22.01 13.26 10.50
CA ILE A 23 -22.63 11.99 10.88
C ILE A 23 -21.63 10.84 10.75
N LYS A 24 -21.66 9.96 11.75
CA LYS A 24 -20.98 8.68 11.77
C LYS A 24 -22.02 7.56 11.72
N LEU A 25 -22.10 6.88 10.58
CA LEU A 25 -23.02 5.78 10.35
C LEU A 25 -22.37 4.46 10.79
N PHE A 26 -23.12 3.62 11.50
CA PHE A 26 -22.61 2.29 11.90
C PHE A 26 -23.09 1.16 10.98
N SER A 27 -24.20 1.36 10.28
CA SER A 27 -24.75 0.37 9.35
C SER A 27 -25.16 1.00 8.02
N PRO A 28 -24.94 0.33 6.88
CA PRO A 28 -25.31 0.84 5.55
C PRO A 28 -26.79 1.24 5.44
N ASP A 29 -27.65 0.55 6.19
CA ASP A 29 -29.11 0.70 6.16
C ASP A 29 -29.62 1.85 7.05
N GLY A 30 -28.71 2.58 7.71
CA GLY A 30 -29.01 3.87 8.35
C GLY A 30 -29.86 3.80 9.61
N GLY A 31 -29.88 2.66 10.32
CA GLY A 31 -30.67 2.47 11.54
C GLY A 31 -30.02 2.98 12.83
N GLN A 32 -28.69 3.13 12.85
CA GLN A 32 -27.94 3.68 13.99
C GLN A 32 -26.85 4.61 13.50
N TYR A 33 -26.84 5.83 14.04
CA TYR A 33 -25.84 6.83 13.70
C TYR A 33 -25.47 7.67 14.91
N GLN A 34 -24.31 8.30 14.84
CA GLN A 34 -23.90 9.38 15.74
C GLN A 34 -23.89 10.70 14.99
N ALA A 35 -24.43 11.75 15.60
CA ALA A 35 -24.33 13.11 15.13
C ALA A 35 -23.30 13.87 15.95
N TRP A 36 -22.49 14.70 15.29
CA TRP A 36 -21.54 15.58 15.96
C TRP A 36 -22.26 16.86 16.40
N ILE A 37 -22.51 16.98 17.70
CA ILE A 37 -23.23 18.09 18.31
C ILE A 37 -22.39 18.59 19.49
N ASN A 38 -22.22 19.91 19.63
CA ASN A 38 -21.49 20.52 20.75
C ASN A 38 -20.09 19.96 21.04
N GLY A 39 -19.41 19.43 20.02
CA GLY A 39 -18.05 18.87 20.17
C GLY A 39 -18.01 17.42 20.65
N CYS A 40 -19.13 16.71 20.69
CA CYS A 40 -19.17 15.29 21.01
C CYS A 40 -20.06 14.50 20.02
N TRP A 41 -19.86 13.18 19.99
CA TRP A 41 -20.69 12.25 19.23
C TRP A 41 -21.91 11.85 20.07
N GLU A 42 -23.09 12.31 19.67
CA GLU A 42 -24.35 11.95 20.30
C GLU A 42 -25.09 10.89 19.47
N MET A 43 -25.63 9.88 20.15
CA MET A 43 -26.39 8.82 19.49
C MET A 43 -27.72 9.37 18.96
N GLY A 44 -27.94 9.20 17.66
CA GLY A 44 -29.21 9.44 17.00
C GLY A 44 -29.88 8.13 16.63
N PHE A 45 -31.22 8.10 16.73
CA PHE A 45 -32.06 6.99 16.29
C PHE A 45 -33.02 7.49 15.22
N GLY A 46 -33.09 6.80 14.09
CA GLY A 46 -33.99 7.14 12.99
C GLY A 46 -33.40 6.78 11.63
N HIS A 47 -34.25 6.71 10.61
CA HIS A 47 -33.81 6.48 9.24
C HIS A 47 -33.15 7.73 8.66
N MET A 48 -31.96 7.55 8.08
CA MET A 48 -31.31 8.61 7.33
C MET A 48 -32.19 9.08 6.16
N ASN A 49 -32.38 10.39 6.03
CA ASN A 49 -33.01 10.97 4.85
C ASN A 49 -32.00 11.07 3.68
N ASN A 50 -32.47 11.31 2.46
CA ASN A 50 -31.61 11.43 1.27
C ASN A 50 -30.72 12.70 1.25
N SER A 51 -30.64 13.47 2.34
CA SER A 51 -29.91 14.75 2.40
C SER A 51 -28.48 14.62 2.95
N TYR A 52 -28.06 13.41 3.29
CA TYR A 52 -26.71 13.11 3.77
C TYR A 52 -25.78 12.79 2.62
N HIS A 53 -24.77 13.62 2.43
CA HIS A 53 -23.70 13.36 1.47
C HIS A 53 -22.68 12.45 2.10
N LYS A 54 -22.36 11.36 1.40
CA LYS A 54 -21.28 10.47 1.81
C LYS A 54 -19.96 11.20 1.68
N ARG A 55 -19.10 11.04 2.69
CA ARG A 55 -17.72 11.52 2.62
C ARG A 55 -17.07 10.89 1.39
N PRO A 56 -16.47 11.68 0.49
CA PRO A 56 -15.72 11.11 -0.61
C PRO A 56 -14.64 10.20 -0.04
N ALA A 57 -14.43 9.04 -0.66
CA ALA A 57 -13.35 8.15 -0.26
C ALA A 57 -12.06 8.98 -0.16
N LYS A 58 -11.33 8.84 0.96
CA LYS A 58 -10.06 9.55 1.18
C LYS A 58 -9.24 9.34 -0.08
N VAL A 59 -8.86 10.45 -0.74
CA VAL A 59 -8.08 10.40 -1.98
C VAL A 59 -6.79 9.67 -1.63
N ILE A 60 -6.68 8.43 -2.12
CA ILE A 60 -5.43 7.68 -2.10
C ILE A 60 -4.52 8.49 -3.01
N ILE A 61 -3.49 9.09 -2.43
CA ILE A 61 -2.48 9.79 -3.23
C ILE A 61 -1.71 8.69 -3.94
N GLU A 62 -1.86 8.59 -5.25
CA GLU A 62 -1.01 7.72 -6.07
C GLU A 62 0.41 8.28 -6.00
N TRP A 63 1.27 7.59 -5.25
CA TRP A 63 2.68 7.91 -5.18
C TRP A 63 3.40 7.28 -6.36
N ASN A 64 4.05 8.11 -7.18
CA ASN A 64 4.78 7.69 -8.38
C ASN A 64 6.10 6.96 -8.10
N GLY A 65 6.45 6.76 -6.82
CA GLY A 65 7.71 6.12 -6.41
C GLY A 65 8.87 7.09 -6.22
N GLU A 66 8.68 8.39 -6.48
CA GLU A 66 9.73 9.39 -6.24
C GLU A 66 9.68 9.91 -4.80
N GLY A 67 10.83 9.88 -4.12
CA GLY A 67 10.94 10.38 -2.75
C GLY A 67 10.36 9.40 -1.72
N ARG A 68 9.73 9.93 -0.66
CA ARG A 68 9.07 9.12 0.37
C ARG A 68 7.56 9.08 0.10
N PRO A 69 6.87 7.95 0.28
CA PRO A 69 5.43 7.89 0.11
C PRO A 69 4.73 8.86 1.08
N PRO A 70 3.77 9.67 0.64
CA PRO A 70 2.98 10.51 1.55
C PRO A 70 2.18 9.69 2.56
N ALA A 71 1.87 10.28 3.73
CA ALA A 71 0.98 9.65 4.70
C ALA A 71 -0.42 9.42 4.08
N GLY A 72 -0.96 8.22 4.27
CA GLY A 72 -2.19 7.73 3.66
C GLY A 72 -1.99 6.99 2.34
N THR A 73 -0.75 6.89 1.83
CA THR A 73 -0.45 6.14 0.62
C THR A 73 -0.45 4.64 0.91
N VAL A 74 -1.10 3.87 0.04
CA VAL A 74 -0.98 2.42 0.02
C VAL A 74 0.21 2.07 -0.89
N CYS A 75 1.18 1.34 -0.37
CA CYS A 75 2.42 1.02 -1.07
C CYS A 75 2.98 -0.35 -0.63
N GLU A 76 3.97 -0.83 -1.36
CA GLU A 76 4.77 -1.99 -0.97
C GLU A 76 5.93 -1.53 -0.09
N VAL A 77 6.23 -2.29 0.96
CA VAL A 77 7.40 -2.10 1.82
C VAL A 77 8.20 -3.39 1.91
N THR A 78 9.51 -3.28 1.75
CA THR A 78 10.44 -4.40 1.90
C THR A 78 11.46 -4.05 2.98
N PRO A 79 11.51 -4.78 4.11
CA PRO A 79 12.48 -4.52 5.15
C PRO A 79 13.85 -5.11 4.78
N HIS A 80 14.92 -4.46 5.23
CA HIS A 80 16.30 -4.94 4.99
C HIS A 80 16.71 -6.07 5.94
N ASN A 81 15.96 -6.27 7.03
CA ASN A 81 16.23 -7.26 8.06
C ASN A 81 14.96 -7.62 8.83
N THR A 82 15.03 -8.64 9.68
CA THR A 82 13.93 -9.10 10.55
C THR A 82 13.90 -8.37 11.90
N LEU A 83 14.34 -7.11 11.95
CA LEU A 83 14.23 -6.25 13.13
C LEU A 83 13.15 -5.19 12.87
N TRP A 84 12.89 -4.33 13.86
CA TRP A 84 12.01 -3.17 13.69
C TRP A 84 10.57 -3.53 13.28
N GLY A 85 10.06 -4.64 13.80
CA GLY A 85 8.66 -5.06 13.64
C GLY A 85 8.37 -5.97 12.45
N PHE A 86 9.39 -6.50 11.78
CA PHE A 86 9.24 -7.49 10.72
C PHE A 86 9.75 -8.87 11.13
N SER A 87 8.99 -9.93 10.83
CA SER A 87 9.37 -11.32 11.13
C SER A 87 10.21 -11.97 10.04
N GLU A 88 10.12 -11.47 8.81
CA GLU A 88 10.83 -12.01 7.64
C GLU A 88 11.20 -10.88 6.66
N ILE A 89 12.15 -11.16 5.77
CA ILE A 89 12.57 -10.26 4.70
C ILE A 89 11.66 -10.54 3.51
N GLY A 90 10.46 -9.93 3.52
CA GLY A 90 9.43 -10.08 2.50
C GLY A 90 8.86 -8.74 2.05
N THR A 91 8.16 -8.73 0.91
CA THR A 91 7.43 -7.53 0.47
C THR A 91 6.03 -7.55 1.07
N TYR A 92 5.65 -6.48 1.77
CA TYR A 92 4.35 -6.33 2.40
C TYR A 92 3.56 -5.21 1.75
N HIS A 93 2.25 -5.39 1.64
CA HIS A 93 1.35 -4.28 1.34
C HIS A 93 1.14 -3.49 2.64
N CYS A 94 1.34 -2.18 2.57
CA CYS A 94 1.19 -1.34 3.74
C CYS A 94 0.51 -0.01 3.43
N VAL A 95 -0.07 0.60 4.47
CA VAL A 95 -0.53 1.97 4.44
C VAL A 95 0.38 2.81 5.31
N VAL A 96 0.96 3.88 4.74
CA VAL A 96 1.77 4.82 5.51
C VAL A 96 0.85 5.64 6.42
N LEU A 97 1.09 5.61 7.72
CA LEU A 97 0.26 6.34 8.69
C LEU A 97 0.86 7.70 9.03
N ALA A 98 2.15 7.73 9.36
CA ALA A 98 2.84 8.95 9.76
C ALA A 98 4.36 8.80 9.67
N TYR A 99 5.05 9.94 9.62
CA TYR A 99 6.49 10.05 9.77
C TYR A 99 6.82 10.89 10.99
N HIS A 100 7.86 10.49 11.72
CA HIS A 100 8.45 11.32 12.76
C HIS A 100 9.95 11.05 12.84
N ALA A 101 10.76 12.08 12.56
CA ALA A 101 12.21 11.98 12.45
C ALA A 101 12.64 10.85 11.48
N ASP A 102 13.37 9.86 11.99
CA ASP A 102 13.87 8.70 11.22
C ASP A 102 12.91 7.51 11.23
N PHE A 103 11.72 7.66 11.80
CA PHE A 103 10.72 6.59 11.92
C PHE A 103 9.52 6.81 11.03
N VAL A 104 8.97 5.69 10.56
CA VAL A 104 7.72 5.61 9.82
C VAL A 104 6.80 4.61 10.53
N TRP A 105 5.55 5.01 10.68
CA TRP A 105 4.48 4.14 11.14
C TRP A 105 3.70 3.66 9.93
N ILE A 106 3.58 2.35 9.81
CA ILE A 106 2.89 1.70 8.71
C ILE A 106 1.87 0.70 9.26
N ASP A 107 0.77 0.54 8.55
CA ASP A 107 -0.18 -0.54 8.77
C ASP A 107 0.07 -1.62 7.71
N ILE A 108 0.51 -2.79 8.15
CA ILE A 108 0.73 -3.98 7.29
C ILE A 108 -0.46 -4.95 7.31
N GLY A 109 -1.62 -4.52 7.80
CA GLY A 109 -2.82 -5.35 7.90
C GLY A 109 -2.83 -6.32 9.08
N VAL A 110 -1.89 -6.18 10.03
CA VAL A 110 -1.92 -6.91 11.30
C VAL A 110 -2.91 -6.19 12.24
N PRO A 111 -3.98 -6.87 12.70
CA PRO A 111 -5.01 -6.22 13.49
C PRO A 111 -4.46 -5.56 14.77
N GLY A 112 -4.67 -4.26 14.90
CA GLY A 112 -4.57 -3.53 16.17
C GLY A 112 -3.20 -2.99 16.55
N VAL A 113 -2.14 -3.22 15.79
CA VAL A 113 -0.81 -2.65 16.08
C VAL A 113 -0.12 -2.17 14.80
N PRO A 114 0.03 -0.85 14.59
CA PRO A 114 0.86 -0.34 13.51
C PRO A 114 2.32 -0.67 13.77
N VAL A 115 3.04 -1.04 12.71
CA VAL A 115 4.48 -1.31 12.78
C VAL A 115 5.23 0.02 12.71
N ALA A 116 6.09 0.26 13.71
CA ALA A 116 7.02 1.38 13.71
C ALA A 116 8.39 0.88 13.27
N THR A 117 8.89 1.39 12.15
CA THR A 117 10.19 1.01 11.61
C THR A 117 11.02 2.23 11.23
N ARG A 118 12.31 2.02 11.03
CA ARG A 118 13.24 3.07 10.60
C ARG A 118 13.17 3.24 9.09
N ILE A 119 13.13 4.49 8.64
CA ILE A 119 13.05 4.83 7.22
C ILE A 119 14.28 4.35 6.44
N ASP A 120 15.45 4.28 7.08
CA ASP A 120 16.69 3.80 6.46
C ASP A 120 16.86 2.28 6.47
N LYS A 121 15.85 1.52 6.94
CA LYS A 121 15.87 0.06 7.04
C LYS A 121 14.78 -0.62 6.22
N VAL A 122 14.06 0.15 5.41
CA VAL A 122 12.99 -0.33 4.55
C VAL A 122 13.06 0.38 3.20
N ASP A 123 12.71 -0.34 2.15
CA ASP A 123 12.49 0.23 0.82
C ASP A 123 10.99 0.29 0.56
N PHE A 124 10.50 1.47 0.13
CA PHE A 124 9.13 1.65 -0.30
C PHE A 124 9.05 1.63 -1.82
N ARG A 125 7.96 1.04 -2.35
CA ARG A 125 7.64 1.07 -3.78
C ARG A 125 6.15 1.27 -3.99
N PRO A 126 5.72 1.93 -5.07
CA PRO A 126 4.32 1.94 -5.47
C PRO A 126 3.79 0.51 -5.63
N ILE A 127 2.50 0.31 -5.38
CA ILE A 127 1.86 -1.00 -5.60
C ILE A 127 2.02 -1.37 -7.08
N ARG A 128 2.57 -2.55 -7.34
CA ARG A 128 2.67 -3.05 -8.69
C ARG A 128 1.31 -3.54 -9.18
N THR A 129 0.98 -3.18 -10.41
CA THR A 129 -0.12 -3.82 -11.15
C THR A 129 0.25 -5.28 -11.44
N ALA A 130 -0.74 -6.15 -11.64
CA ALA A 130 -0.49 -7.57 -11.95
C ALA A 130 0.42 -7.74 -13.17
N GLU A 131 0.31 -6.83 -14.13
CA GLU A 131 1.15 -6.76 -15.33
C GLU A 131 2.60 -6.40 -15.01
N GLN A 132 2.83 -5.50 -14.05
CA GLN A 132 4.18 -5.15 -13.59
C GLN A 132 4.83 -6.29 -12.80
N ILE A 133 4.04 -7.03 -12.00
CA ILE A 133 4.53 -8.23 -11.31
C ILE A 133 4.94 -9.29 -12.33
N ALA A 134 4.10 -9.58 -13.32
CA ALA A 134 4.42 -10.54 -14.37
C ALA A 134 5.66 -10.12 -15.21
N ALA A 135 5.82 -8.82 -15.48
CA ALA A 135 6.99 -8.29 -16.15
C ALA A 135 8.27 -8.41 -15.30
N ASP A 136 8.18 -8.15 -13.99
CA ASP A 136 9.28 -8.33 -13.05
C ASP A 136 9.67 -9.79 -12.90
N GLU A 137 8.71 -10.70 -12.78
CA GLU A 137 8.95 -12.15 -12.74
C GLU A 137 9.56 -12.67 -14.04
N LYS A 138 9.09 -12.16 -15.19
CA LYS A 138 9.68 -12.45 -16.49
C LYS A 138 11.14 -11.98 -16.51
N ARG A 139 11.41 -10.73 -16.12
CA ARG A 139 12.76 -10.15 -16.09
C ARG A 139 13.68 -10.92 -15.13
N ALA A 140 13.24 -11.20 -13.92
CA ALA A 140 14.00 -11.96 -12.93
C ALA A 140 14.31 -13.38 -13.42
N GLY A 141 13.35 -14.03 -14.08
CA GLY A 141 13.55 -15.33 -14.70
C GLY A 141 14.58 -15.31 -15.83
N ILE A 142 14.58 -14.26 -16.66
CA ILE A 142 15.58 -14.07 -17.72
C ILE A 142 16.97 -13.81 -17.11
N GLU A 143 17.07 -12.95 -16.09
CA GLU A 143 18.33 -12.68 -15.40
C GLU A 143 18.91 -13.92 -14.71
N ALA A 144 18.05 -14.76 -14.13
CA ALA A 144 18.46 -16.05 -13.58
C ALA A 144 19.07 -16.94 -14.66
N ILE A 145 18.46 -17.03 -15.85
CA ILE A 145 19.01 -17.77 -17.00
C ILE A 145 20.36 -17.19 -17.42
N VAL A 146 20.47 -15.87 -17.62
CA VAL A 146 21.75 -15.23 -17.98
C VAL A 146 22.84 -15.57 -16.95
N THR A 147 22.50 -15.52 -15.67
CA THR A 147 23.42 -15.81 -14.57
C THR A 147 23.84 -17.27 -14.53
N ALA A 148 22.90 -18.20 -14.71
CA ALA A 148 23.17 -19.64 -14.68
C ALA A 148 24.11 -20.09 -15.80
N PHE A 149 24.05 -19.43 -16.96
CA PHE A 149 24.93 -19.71 -18.09
C PHE A 149 26.19 -18.83 -18.11
N ARG A 150 26.41 -18.00 -17.08
CA ARG A 150 27.62 -17.22 -16.94
C ARG A 150 28.73 -18.11 -16.38
N TYR A 151 29.80 -18.28 -17.14
CA TYR A 151 31.00 -18.97 -16.69
C TYR A 151 32.26 -18.25 -17.17
N THR A 152 33.36 -18.43 -16.45
CA THR A 152 34.65 -17.81 -16.77
C THR A 152 35.67 -18.90 -17.07
N GLU A 153 36.37 -18.76 -18.20
CA GLU A 153 37.47 -19.64 -18.60
C GLU A 153 38.70 -18.78 -18.89
N GLY A 154 39.73 -18.90 -18.05
CA GLY A 154 40.91 -18.03 -18.10
C GLY A 154 40.56 -16.55 -17.86
N GLN A 155 40.87 -15.67 -18.81
CA GLN A 155 40.50 -14.24 -18.77
C GLN A 155 39.20 -13.93 -19.51
N CYS A 156 38.53 -14.93 -20.09
CA CYS A 156 37.31 -14.76 -20.85
C CYS A 156 36.10 -15.07 -19.97
N THR A 157 35.14 -14.15 -19.90
CA THR A 157 33.82 -14.40 -19.31
C THR A 157 32.83 -14.68 -20.43
N HIS A 158 32.22 -15.85 -20.40
CA HIS A 158 31.15 -16.25 -21.29
C HIS A 158 29.81 -16.06 -20.58
N CYS A 159 28.85 -15.44 -21.26
CA CYS A 159 27.48 -15.34 -20.78
C CYS A 159 26.52 -15.39 -21.97
N LEU A 160 25.29 -15.83 -21.70
CA LEU A 160 24.20 -15.73 -22.65
C LEU A 160 23.81 -14.26 -22.85
N THR A 161 23.54 -13.86 -24.09
CA THR A 161 22.94 -12.56 -24.36
C THR A 161 21.52 -12.50 -23.79
N TYR A 162 21.10 -11.32 -23.34
CA TYR A 162 19.76 -11.12 -22.77
C TYR A 162 18.65 -11.62 -23.71
N SER A 163 18.75 -11.28 -25.01
CA SER A 163 17.79 -11.71 -26.04
C SER A 163 17.70 -13.22 -26.22
N SER A 164 18.81 -13.95 -26.03
CA SER A 164 18.83 -15.40 -26.11
C SER A 164 18.21 -16.02 -24.85
N ALA A 165 18.48 -15.45 -23.68
CA ALA A 165 17.86 -15.86 -22.43
C ALA A 165 16.35 -15.60 -22.40
N GLU A 166 15.87 -14.50 -23.01
CA GLU A 166 14.45 -14.23 -23.19
C GLU A 166 13.76 -15.31 -24.02
N ARG A 167 14.35 -15.72 -25.15
CA ARG A 167 13.80 -16.81 -25.98
C ARG A 167 13.71 -18.12 -25.21
N LEU A 168 14.73 -18.44 -24.40
CA LEU A 168 14.72 -19.63 -23.53
C LEU A 168 13.59 -19.55 -22.49
N TYR A 169 13.39 -18.37 -21.90
CA TYR A 169 12.29 -18.15 -20.96
C TYR A 169 10.91 -18.29 -21.63
N ASP A 170 10.75 -17.74 -22.84
CA ASP A 170 9.48 -17.76 -23.58
C ASP A 170 9.10 -19.18 -24.05
N ILE A 171 10.08 -20.05 -24.37
CA ILE A 171 9.83 -21.48 -24.64
C ILE A 171 9.61 -22.33 -23.38
N GLY A 172 9.58 -21.69 -22.20
CA GLY A 172 9.25 -22.35 -20.93
C GLY A 172 10.44 -22.91 -20.15
N VAL A 173 11.69 -22.58 -20.51
CA VAL A 173 12.83 -22.97 -19.67
C VAL A 173 12.73 -22.23 -18.34
N ARG A 174 12.76 -22.99 -17.25
CA ARG A 174 12.80 -22.50 -15.87
C ARG A 174 13.97 -23.18 -15.18
N LEU A 175 14.79 -22.42 -14.46
CA LEU A 175 15.86 -22.99 -13.65
C LEU A 175 15.24 -23.63 -12.41
N GLN A 176 15.44 -24.95 -12.26
CA GLN A 176 15.21 -25.60 -10.98
C GLN A 176 16.41 -25.30 -10.09
N VAL A 177 16.18 -24.54 -9.02
CA VAL A 177 17.15 -24.43 -7.92
C VAL A 177 17.06 -25.75 -7.16
N SER A 178 18.01 -26.65 -7.34
CA SER A 178 18.13 -27.81 -6.44
C SER A 178 18.44 -27.28 -5.04
N GLN A 179 17.58 -27.60 -4.07
CA GLN A 179 17.83 -27.37 -2.65
C GLN A 179 19.07 -28.12 -2.16
#